data_AF-A0A0J7KMF1-F1
#
_entry.id   AF-A0A0J7KMF1-F1
#
_cell.length_a   1.000
_cell.length_b   1.000
_cell.length_c   1.000
_cell.angle_alpha   90.00
_cell.angle_beta   90.00
_cell.angle_gamma   90.00
#
_symmetry.space_group_name_H-M   'P 1'
#
loop_
_entity.id
_entity.type
_entity.pdbx_description
1 polymer ?
#
loop_
_entity_poly.entity_id
_entity_poly.type
_entity_poly.pdbx_seq_one_letter_code
_entity_poly.pdbx_strand_id
1 'polypeptide(L)'
;MLGFYYEGKSLAEIKDNFSVKTPEKEMQNGLVYAYEYNGYSIMECYRQQEKGVIRFISINNSAKQPVDKFRLENSKLFFELNPRLWILN
;
A
#
# COMPACT_ATOMS: atom_id res chain seq x y z
N MET A 1 -3.02 -10.68 -1.55
CA MET A 1 -3.34 -9.29 -1.16
C MET A 1 -4.70 -9.29 -0.50
N LEU A 2 -4.84 -8.57 0.62
CA LEU A 2 -6.11 -8.38 1.34
C LEU A 2 -6.49 -6.90 1.26
N GLY A 3 -7.80 -6.61 1.29
CA GLY A 3 -8.35 -5.25 1.19
C GLY A 3 -9.24 -4.90 2.38
N PHE A 4 -9.10 -3.69 2.92
CA PHE A 4 -9.89 -3.18 4.04
C PHE A 4 -10.34 -1.75 3.76
N TYR A 5 -11.57 -1.41 4.13
CA TYR A 5 -12.09 -0.05 4.02
C TYR A 5 -12.13 0.62 5.38
N TYR A 6 -11.64 1.86 5.45
CA TYR A 6 -11.65 2.70 6.63
C TYR A 6 -12.54 3.92 6.35
N GLU A 7 -13.78 3.85 6.84
CA GLU A 7 -14.75 4.94 6.71
C GLU A 7 -14.30 6.18 7.50
N GLY A 8 -14.54 7.36 6.93
CA GLY A 8 -14.24 8.66 7.55
C GLY A 8 -12.76 8.98 7.66
N LYS A 9 -11.87 8.14 7.09
CA LYS A 9 -10.43 8.37 7.09
C LYS A 9 -9.94 9.10 5.84
N SER A 10 -8.89 9.89 6.02
CA SER A 10 -8.12 10.56 4.98
C SER A 10 -6.70 10.03 4.87
N LEU A 11 -6.06 10.18 3.71
CA LEU A 11 -4.64 9.82 3.54
C LEU A 11 -3.71 10.64 4.47
N ALA A 12 -4.07 11.88 4.79
CA ALA A 12 -3.32 12.69 5.76
C ALA A 12 -3.32 12.04 7.14
N GLU A 13 -4.49 11.63 7.65
CA GLU A 13 -4.59 10.91 8.92
C GLU A 13 -3.83 9.58 8.89
N ILE A 14 -3.86 8.85 7.77
CA ILE A 14 -3.07 7.62 7.62
C ILE A 14 -1.59 7.97 7.78
N LYS A 15 -1.10 8.97 7.05
CA LYS A 15 0.31 9.39 7.06
C LYS A 15 0.80 9.79 8.45
N ASP A 16 0.01 10.57 9.16
CA ASP A 16 0.38 11.07 10.50
C ASP A 16 0.43 9.95 11.55
N ASN A 17 -0.50 9.00 11.47
CA ASN A 17 -0.64 7.92 12.44
C ASN A 17 0.16 6.66 12.09
N PHE A 18 0.67 6.53 10.87
CA PHE A 18 1.44 5.36 10.49
C PHE A 18 2.78 5.31 11.23
N SER A 19 3.20 4.11 11.62
CA SER A 19 4.46 3.92 12.36
C SER A 19 5.68 4.18 11.46
N VAL A 20 5.57 3.85 10.17
CA VAL A 20 6.56 4.21 9.15
C VAL A 20 6.24 5.63 8.68
N LYS A 21 7.08 6.60 9.03
CA LYS A 21 6.78 8.03 8.81
C LYS A 21 6.93 8.49 7.36
N THR A 22 7.74 7.79 6.57
CA THR A 22 7.98 8.15 5.17
C THR A 22 7.43 7.05 4.27
N PRO A 23 6.41 7.35 3.44
CA PRO A 23 5.97 6.45 2.38
C PRO A 23 7.12 6.14 1.42
N GLU A 24 7.16 4.93 0.88
CA GLU A 24 8.04 4.59 -0.24
C GLU A 24 7.63 5.37 -1.50
N LYS A 25 6.32 5.58 -1.69
CA LYS A 25 5.77 6.33 -2.82
C LYS A 25 4.53 7.11 -2.40
N GLU A 26 4.47 8.35 -2.85
CA GLU A 26 3.29 9.21 -2.75
C GLU A 26 2.71 9.42 -4.16
N MET A 27 1.39 9.26 -4.27
CA MET A 27 0.62 9.47 -5.50
C MET A 27 -0.52 10.43 -5.18
N GLN A 28 -1.11 11.03 -6.21
CA GLN A 28 -2.19 12.03 -6.04
C GLN A 28 -3.35 11.51 -5.19
N ASN A 29 -3.73 10.23 -5.38
CA ASN A 29 -4.84 9.60 -4.67
C ASN A 29 -4.40 8.42 -3.79
N GLY A 30 -3.12 8.32 -3.41
CA GLY A 30 -2.66 7.18 -2.61
C GLY A 30 -1.27 7.27 -2.01
N LEU A 31 -1.03 6.41 -1.03
CA LEU A 31 0.24 6.26 -0.32
C LEU A 31 0.70 4.80 -0.41
N VAL A 32 2.00 4.58 -0.50
CA VAL A 32 2.60 3.24 -0.50
C VAL A 32 3.66 3.17 0.57
N TYR A 33 3.57 2.16 1.42
CA TYR A 33 4.57 1.82 2.41
C TYR A 33 5.11 0.44 2.11
N ALA A 34 6.43 0.27 2.15
CA ALA A 34 7.04 -1.03 2.29
C ALA A 34 7.99 -1.02 3.47
N TYR A 35 7.96 -2.10 4.24
CA TYR A 35 8.77 -2.24 5.45
C TYR A 35 8.88 -3.72 5.82
N GLU A 36 9.77 -4.01 6.77
CA GLU A 36 9.89 -5.34 7.36
C GLU A 36 9.28 -5.36 8.75
N TYR A 37 8.60 -6.45 9.08
CA TYR A 37 8.04 -6.68 10.41
C TYR A 37 8.17 -8.17 10.76
N ASN A 38 8.87 -8.48 11.85
CA ASN A 38 9.11 -9.85 12.33
C ASN A 38 9.62 -10.83 11.24
N GLY A 39 10.51 -10.36 10.35
CA GLY A 39 11.08 -11.16 9.26
C GLY A 39 10.18 -11.31 8.02
N TYR A 40 9.01 -10.68 8.00
CA TYR A 40 8.14 -10.59 6.84
C TYR A 40 8.34 -9.27 6.12
N SER A 41 8.38 -9.29 4.78
CA SER A 41 8.29 -8.06 3.99
C SER A 41 6.81 -7.72 3.81
N ILE A 42 6.43 -6.51 4.20
CA ILE A 42 5.07 -6.00 4.12
C ILE A 42 5.04 -4.88 3.09
N MET A 43 4.01 -4.88 2.26
CA MET A 43 3.69 -3.77 1.38
C MET A 43 2.24 -3.38 1.58
N GLU A 44 2.01 -2.10 1.86
CA GLU A 44 0.70 -1.52 2.08
C GLU A 44 0.46 -0.37 1.13
N CYS A 45 -0.69 -0.38 0.47
CA CYS A 45 -1.14 0.71 -0.37
C CYS A 45 -2.45 1.26 0.15
N TYR A 46 -2.51 2.57 0.34
CA TYR A 46 -3.71 3.28 0.76
C TYR A 46 -4.21 4.11 -0.41
N ARG A 47 -5.51 4.04 -0.70
CA ARG A 47 -6.17 4.81 -1.75
C ARG A 47 -7.30 5.63 -1.17
N GLN A 48 -7.30 6.94 -1.41
CA GLN A 48 -8.41 7.80 -1.00
C GLN A 48 -9.66 7.48 -1.82
N GLN A 49 -10.80 7.46 -1.13
CA GLN A 49 -12.16 7.44 -1.68
C GLN A 49 -12.93 8.63 -1.11
N GLU A 50 -14.09 8.95 -1.71
CA GLU A 50 -14.92 10.10 -1.29
C GLU A 50 -15.26 10.09 0.20
N LYS A 51 -15.53 8.91 0.77
CA LYS A 51 -16.00 8.75 2.17
C LYS A 51 -15.02 8.00 3.09
N GLY A 52 -13.79 7.76 2.64
CA GLY A 52 -12.83 6.97 3.41
C GLY A 52 -11.58 6.58 2.63
N VAL A 53 -10.84 5.61 3.15
CA VAL A 53 -9.61 5.08 2.53
C VAL A 53 -9.71 3.57 2.39
N ILE A 54 -9.29 3.03 1.24
CA ILE A 54 -9.08 1.60 1.07
C ILE A 54 -7.61 1.29 1.32
N ARG A 55 -7.32 0.35 2.21
CA ARG A 55 -6.00 -0.24 2.42
C ARG A 55 -5.91 -1.59 1.71
N PHE A 56 -4.90 -1.74 0.88
CA PHE A 56 -4.44 -3.02 0.35
C PHE A 56 -3.17 -3.42 1.09
N ILE A 57 -3.11 -4.66 1.58
CA ILE A 57 -1.93 -5.20 2.24
C ILE A 57 -1.51 -6.51 1.60
N SER A 58 -0.21 -6.62 1.37
CA SER A 58 0.46 -7.83 0.94
C SER A 58 1.59 -8.15 1.90
N ILE A 59 1.69 -9.41 2.30
CA ILE A 59 2.65 -9.91 3.28
C ILE A 59 3.43 -11.05 2.63
N ASN A 60 4.74 -10.93 2.62
CA ASN A 60 5.67 -11.93 2.13
C ASN A 60 6.36 -12.62 3.29
N ASN A 61 6.29 -13.94 3.30
CA ASN A 61 7.21 -14.76 4.08
C ASN A 61 8.42 -15.08 3.20
N SER A 62 9.55 -14.43 3.48
CA SER A 62 10.79 -14.58 2.71
C SER A 62 11.33 -16.01 2.70
N ALA A 63 10.99 -16.83 3.71
CA ALA A 63 11.33 -18.25 3.75
C ALA A 63 10.49 -19.11 2.80
N LYS A 64 9.37 -18.60 2.28
CA LYS A 64 8.44 -19.35 1.40
C LYS A 64 8.33 -18.76 -0.01
N GLN A 65 8.66 -17.48 -0.19
CA GLN A 65 8.58 -16.80 -1.48
C GLN A 65 9.74 -15.80 -1.60
N PRO A 66 10.48 -15.78 -2.73
CA PRO A 66 11.51 -14.79 -2.98
C PRO A 66 10.99 -13.35 -2.90
N VAL A 67 11.70 -12.49 -2.17
CA VAL A 67 11.33 -11.09 -1.94
C VAL A 67 11.26 -10.30 -3.26
N ASP A 68 12.15 -10.56 -4.21
CA ASP A 68 12.18 -9.85 -5.50
C ASP A 68 10.91 -10.09 -6.32
N LYS A 69 10.41 -11.33 -6.32
CA LYS A 69 9.15 -11.67 -7.00
C LYS A 69 7.97 -10.97 -6.33
N PHE A 70 7.94 -10.97 -4.99
CA PHE A 70 6.92 -10.25 -4.23
C PHE A 70 6.93 -8.75 -4.52
N ARG A 71 8.11 -8.12 -4.52
CA ARG A 71 8.26 -6.70 -4.85
C ARG A 71 7.77 -6.43 -6.27
N LEU A 72 8.18 -7.22 -7.25
CA LEU A 72 7.73 -7.07 -8.65
C LEU A 72 6.21 -7.12 -8.78
N GLU A 73 5.55 -8.07 -8.12
CA GLU A 73 4.09 -8.23 -8.15
C GLU A 73 3.38 -7.01 -7.54
N ASN A 74 3.87 -6.50 -6.40
CA ASN A 74 3.14 -5.50 -5.62
C ASN A 74 3.54 -4.04 -5.92
N SER A 75 4.79 -3.77 -6.29
CA SER A 75 5.26 -2.40 -6.59
C SER A 75 5.22 -2.05 -8.07
N LYS A 76 5.24 -3.06 -8.95
CA LYS A 76 5.23 -2.85 -10.40
C LYS A 76 3.93 -3.32 -11.03
N LEU A 77 3.66 -4.63 -11.04
CA LEU A 77 2.52 -5.19 -11.77
C LEU A 77 1.18 -4.65 -11.26
N PHE A 78 0.97 -4.60 -9.94
CA PHE A 78 -0.26 -4.05 -9.38
C PHE A 78 -0.51 -2.60 -9.79
N PHE A 79 0.52 -1.75 -9.79
CA PHE A 79 0.37 -0.34 -10.18
C PHE A 79 0.21 -0.16 -11.69
N GLU A 80 1.03 -0.85 -12.49
CA GLU A 80 1.03 -0.76 -13.96
C GLU A 80 -0.28 -1.26 -14.58
N LEU A 81 -0.87 -2.32 -14.02
CA LEU A 81 -2.14 -2.86 -14.50
C LEU A 81 -3.34 -2.02 -14.07
N ASN A 82 -3.19 -1.16 -13.07
CA ASN A 82 -4.28 -0.39 -12.48
C ASN A 82 -4.02 1.13 -12.47
N PRO A 83 -3.60 1.76 -13.59
CA PRO A 83 -3.13 3.14 -13.59
C PRO A 83 -4.22 4.13 -13.19
N ARG A 84 -5.49 3.83 -13.52
CA ARG A 84 -6.64 4.67 -13.20
C ARG A 84 -6.99 4.71 -11.71
N LEU A 85 -6.45 3.81 -10.89
CA LEU A 85 -6.69 3.86 -9.45
C LEU A 85 -5.97 5.05 -8.78
N TRP A 86 -4.90 5.57 -9.40
CA TRP A 86 -3.94 6.46 -8.73
C TRP A 86 -4.05 7.93 -9.13
N ILE A 87 -4.85 8.22 -10.15
CA ILE A 87 -5.17 9.56 -10.63
C ILE A 87 -6.49 10.03 -10.00
N LEU A 88 -6.65 11.35 -9.79
CA LEU A 88 -7.97 11.92 -9.47
C LEU A 88 -8.87 11.82 -10.71
N ASN A 89 -10.14 11.49 -10.48
CA ASN A 89 -11.19 11.60 -11.50
C ASN A 89 -11.53 13.07 -11.75
#